data_AF-A0A354YYF2-F1
#
_entry.id   AF-A0A354YYF2-F1
#
_cell.length_a   1.000
_cell.length_b   1.000
_cell.length_c   1.000
_cell.angle_alpha   90.00
_cell.angle_beta   90.00
_cell.angle_gamma   90.00
#
_symmetry.space_group_name_H-M   'P 1'
#
loop_
_entity.id
_entity.type
_entity.pdbx_description
1 polymer ?
#
loop_
_entity_poly.entity_id
_entity_poly.type
_entity_poly.pdbx_seq_one_letter_code
_entity_poly.pdbx_strand_id
1 'polypeptide(L)'
;KWLAGSQPVGGYSIGGHIHFSNIKINAALLRALDNYLGLLVFLIEDPIPAIKRRKKYGYLGDYRLKDYGGFEYRTPASWLVSREVSAAVLCLAKIVSSRYHYLNKNFLNSPEAQAAFYEGNHSFFRKNFTEIWSDLKRTELFPLYAQELEIFREMIENEVQWNEKADFRKAWKIYAGGKAVSPAKKEGKSARANQGGSITANNSVSVSSSPSRRAHSQYNIRTTR
;
A
#
# COMPACT_ATOMS: atom_id res chain seq x y z
N LYS A 1 -12.28 15.45 -8.08
CA LYS A 1 -11.22 14.41 -8.02
C LYS A 1 -11.22 13.82 -6.63
N TRP A 2 -10.93 12.54 -6.46
CA TRP A 2 -10.68 11.99 -5.12
C TRP A 2 -9.18 11.95 -4.93
N LEU A 3 -8.69 12.66 -3.91
CA LEU A 3 -7.27 12.89 -3.70
C LEU A 3 -6.84 12.29 -2.36
N ALA A 4 -5.58 11.84 -2.30
CA ALA A 4 -4.93 11.26 -1.13
C ALA A 4 -3.56 11.93 -0.93
N GLY A 5 -2.74 11.43 -0.01
CA GLY A 5 -1.45 12.01 0.35
C GLY A 5 -1.49 12.93 1.57
N SER A 6 -0.58 13.90 1.63
CA SER A 6 -0.36 14.79 2.76
C SER A 6 -1.15 16.08 2.67
N GLN A 7 -1.14 16.73 1.51
CA GLN A 7 -1.82 18.01 1.30
C GLN A 7 -2.18 18.20 -0.18
N PRO A 8 -3.13 17.42 -0.72
CA PRO A 8 -3.43 17.43 -2.14
C PRO A 8 -4.13 18.72 -2.62
N VAL A 9 -4.72 19.49 -1.71
CA VAL A 9 -5.31 20.82 -1.95
C VAL A 9 -4.62 21.83 -1.04
N GLY A 10 -4.26 23.00 -1.58
CA GLY A 10 -3.53 24.04 -0.85
C GLY A 10 -4.23 24.43 0.47
N GLY A 11 -3.49 24.37 1.58
CA GLY A 11 -4.01 24.71 2.91
C GLY A 11 -4.82 23.61 3.60
N TYR A 12 -5.17 22.52 2.89
CA TYR A 12 -5.98 21.43 3.41
C TYR A 12 -5.13 20.18 3.65
N SER A 13 -4.48 20.12 4.81
CA SER A 13 -3.68 18.95 5.22
C SER A 13 -4.59 17.79 5.62
N ILE A 14 -4.37 16.63 5.01
CA ILE A 14 -5.07 15.38 5.34
C ILE A 14 -4.06 14.34 5.79
N GLY A 15 -4.51 13.23 6.35
CA GLY A 15 -3.62 12.15 6.78
C GLY A 15 -4.30 10.81 6.71
N GLY A 16 -3.48 9.75 6.72
CA GLY A 16 -3.94 8.39 6.90
C GLY A 16 -3.94 8.07 8.38
N HIS A 17 -4.75 7.10 8.78
CA HIS A 17 -4.61 6.50 10.08
C HIS A 17 -4.97 5.02 10.01
N ILE A 18 -4.31 4.21 10.84
CA ILE A 18 -4.52 2.77 10.89
C ILE A 18 -5.06 2.44 12.27
N HIS A 19 -6.20 1.76 12.30
CA HIS A 19 -6.83 1.31 13.53
C HIS A 19 -6.26 -0.05 13.91
N PHE A 20 -5.74 -0.13 15.12
CA PHE A 20 -5.28 -1.37 15.72
C PHE A 20 -6.22 -1.74 16.88
N SER A 21 -6.93 -2.85 16.70
CA SER A 21 -7.83 -3.40 17.72
C SER A 21 -7.17 -4.57 18.44
N ASN A 22 -7.56 -4.80 19.69
CA ASN A 22 -7.10 -5.93 20.50
C ASN A 22 -5.57 -5.97 20.73
N ILE A 23 -4.93 -4.79 20.71
CA ILE A 23 -3.52 -4.62 21.05
C ILE A 23 -3.37 -3.34 21.87
N LYS A 24 -2.67 -3.44 23.00
CA LYS A 24 -2.37 -2.28 23.85
C LYS A 24 -1.19 -1.53 23.27
N ILE A 25 -1.37 -0.23 23.04
CA ILE A 25 -0.26 0.64 22.66
C ILE A 25 0.77 0.73 23.78
N ASN A 26 2.04 0.73 23.41
CA ASN A 26 3.17 1.01 24.30
C ASN A 26 4.29 1.70 23.51
N ALA A 27 5.30 2.21 24.22
CA ALA A 27 6.39 2.96 23.58
C ALA A 27 7.21 2.12 22.59
N ALA A 28 7.37 0.81 22.80
CA ALA A 28 8.11 -0.06 21.88
C ALA A 28 7.33 -0.27 20.57
N LEU A 29 6.03 -0.50 20.65
CA LEU A 29 5.16 -0.61 19.48
C LEU A 29 5.12 0.71 18.70
N LEU A 30 5.00 1.85 19.39
CA LEU A 30 4.97 3.15 18.73
C LEU A 30 6.29 3.45 18.01
N ARG A 31 7.43 3.18 18.66
CA ARG A 31 8.76 3.29 18.02
C ARG A 31 8.89 2.37 16.81
N ALA A 32 8.42 1.14 16.88
CA ALA A 32 8.47 0.23 15.75
C ALA A 32 7.58 0.72 14.59
N LEU A 33 6.40 1.26 14.89
CA LEU A 33 5.51 1.87 13.89
C LEU A 33 6.18 3.07 13.20
N ASP A 34 6.83 3.97 13.94
CA ASP A 34 7.56 5.09 13.33
C ASP A 34 8.71 4.60 12.44
N ASN A 35 9.53 3.67 12.94
CA ASN A 35 10.77 3.25 12.28
C ASN A 35 10.57 2.29 11.10
N TYR A 36 9.54 1.45 11.12
CA TYR A 36 9.35 0.40 10.10
C TYR A 36 8.14 0.64 9.21
N LEU A 37 7.14 1.41 9.65
CA LEU A 37 6.01 1.80 8.82
C LEU A 37 6.08 3.30 8.44
N GLY A 38 6.29 4.17 9.42
CA GLY A 38 6.38 5.61 9.23
C GLY A 38 7.48 6.00 8.26
N LEU A 39 8.71 5.48 8.47
CA LEU A 39 9.85 5.76 7.60
C LEU A 39 9.69 5.19 6.18
N LEU A 40 9.10 4.00 6.01
CA LEU A 40 8.87 3.46 4.68
C LEU A 40 7.84 4.28 3.90
N VAL A 41 6.77 4.73 4.56
CA VAL A 41 5.81 5.68 3.95
C VAL A 41 6.45 7.03 3.67
N PHE A 42 7.25 7.54 4.60
CA PHE A 42 8.01 8.78 4.44
C PHE A 42 8.88 8.75 3.18
N LEU A 43 9.56 7.64 2.88
CA LEU A 43 10.45 7.56 1.72
C LEU A 43 9.72 7.61 0.36
N ILE A 44 8.42 7.27 0.32
CA ILE A 44 7.63 7.21 -0.91
C ILE A 44 6.59 8.33 -1.05
N GLU A 45 6.36 9.14 -0.01
CA GLU A 45 5.42 10.25 -0.08
C GLU A 45 6.02 11.47 -0.81
N ASP A 46 5.17 12.43 -1.23
CA ASP A 46 5.68 13.69 -1.78
C ASP A 46 6.18 14.57 -0.62
N PRO A 47 7.48 14.89 -0.53
CA PRO A 47 8.05 15.57 0.63
C PRO A 47 7.51 16.99 0.79
N ILE A 48 7.19 17.69 -0.31
CA ILE A 48 6.79 19.10 -0.29
C ILE A 48 5.45 19.32 0.46
N PRO A 49 4.35 18.61 0.13
CA PRO A 49 3.12 18.66 0.92
C PRO A 49 3.29 17.99 2.30
N ALA A 50 4.13 16.96 2.43
CA ALA A 50 4.33 16.27 3.71
C ALA A 50 4.94 17.17 4.79
N ILE A 51 5.96 17.98 4.46
CA ILE A 51 6.54 18.98 5.37
C ILE A 51 5.46 19.93 5.88
N LYS A 52 4.55 20.38 5.00
CA LYS A 52 3.46 21.29 5.39
C LYS A 52 2.47 20.61 6.34
N ARG A 53 2.11 19.36 6.07
CA ARG A 53 1.24 18.56 6.93
C ARG A 53 1.84 18.40 8.32
N ARG A 54 3.14 18.06 8.42
CA ARG A 54 3.87 17.84 9.69
C ARG A 54 3.95 19.06 10.61
N LYS A 55 3.62 20.26 10.12
CA LYS A 55 3.42 21.44 10.97
C LYS A 55 2.16 21.35 11.85
N LYS A 56 1.19 20.49 11.48
CA LYS A 56 -0.12 20.37 12.17
C LYS A 56 -0.50 18.94 12.56
N TYR A 57 -0.09 17.94 11.77
CA TYR A 57 -0.48 16.53 11.93
C TYR A 57 0.63 15.61 11.47
N GLY A 58 0.63 14.36 11.91
CA GLY A 58 1.58 13.36 11.40
C GLY A 58 2.95 13.46 12.05
N TYR A 59 2.97 13.82 13.33
CA TYR A 59 4.16 13.83 14.15
C TYR A 59 4.69 12.40 14.36
N LEU A 60 5.98 12.28 14.69
CA LEU A 60 6.52 11.02 15.18
C LEU A 60 5.76 10.61 16.44
N GLY A 61 5.33 9.35 16.48
CA GLY A 61 4.54 8.83 17.58
C GLY A 61 3.14 9.42 17.70
N ASP A 62 2.57 10.01 16.64
CA ASP A 62 1.19 10.50 16.68
C ASP A 62 0.21 9.31 16.75
N TYR A 63 -0.50 9.20 17.86
CA TYR A 63 -1.53 8.18 18.08
C TYR A 63 -2.76 8.75 18.80
N ARG A 64 -3.86 8.01 18.75
CA ARG A 64 -5.09 8.33 19.50
C ARG A 64 -5.72 7.07 20.05
N LEU A 65 -5.97 7.03 21.37
CA LEU A 65 -6.71 5.93 22.00
C LEU A 65 -8.18 5.94 21.57
N LYS A 66 -8.78 4.75 21.51
CA LYS A 66 -10.17 4.55 21.09
C LYS A 66 -10.95 3.72 22.10
N ASP A 67 -12.21 4.08 22.30
CA ASP A 67 -13.11 3.48 23.29
C ASP A 67 -13.39 1.99 23.04
N TYR A 68 -13.17 1.50 21.81
CA TYR A 68 -13.28 0.08 21.47
C TYR A 68 -12.12 -0.79 21.98
N GLY A 69 -11.18 -0.25 22.75
CA GLY A 69 -10.05 -1.00 23.32
C GLY A 69 -8.84 -1.12 22.39
N GLY A 70 -8.51 -0.05 21.67
CA GLY A 70 -7.38 0.01 20.73
C GLY A 70 -6.88 1.43 20.49
N PHE A 71 -6.18 1.64 19.37
CA PHE A 71 -5.65 2.95 19.02
C PHE A 71 -5.57 3.19 17.50
N GLU A 72 -5.54 4.46 17.13
CA GLU A 72 -5.20 4.93 15.79
C GLU A 72 -3.73 5.32 15.75
N TYR A 73 -2.94 4.80 14.80
CA TYR A 73 -1.62 5.34 14.45
C TYR A 73 -1.79 6.36 13.32
N ARG A 74 -1.21 7.56 13.47
CA ARG A 74 -1.60 8.77 12.69
C ARG A 74 -0.43 9.49 12.02
N THR A 75 0.80 9.01 12.20
CA THR A 75 2.01 9.57 11.58
C THR A 75 1.94 9.60 10.03
N PRO A 76 1.54 8.53 9.32
CA PRO A 76 1.57 8.51 7.86
C PRO A 76 0.58 9.49 7.21
N ALA A 77 0.94 9.98 6.02
CA ALA A 77 0.00 10.66 5.14
C ALA A 77 -1.11 9.72 4.63
N SER A 78 -2.11 10.27 3.91
CA SER A 78 -3.19 9.45 3.37
C SER A 78 -2.64 8.50 2.30
N TRP A 79 -2.57 7.22 2.64
CA TRP A 79 -1.96 6.15 1.84
C TRP A 79 -2.90 5.55 0.79
N LEU A 80 -4.08 6.13 0.58
CA LEU A 80 -5.10 5.69 -0.39
C LEU A 80 -4.75 6.02 -1.85
N VAL A 81 -3.50 6.39 -2.14
CA VAL A 81 -3.05 6.84 -3.47
C VAL A 81 -3.21 5.76 -4.56
N SER A 82 -3.09 4.49 -4.19
CA SER A 82 -3.35 3.33 -5.05
C SER A 82 -3.73 2.12 -4.20
N ARG A 83 -4.32 1.10 -4.84
CA ARG A 83 -4.67 -0.17 -4.18
C ARG A 83 -3.41 -0.89 -3.69
N GLU A 84 -2.35 -0.88 -4.49
CA GLU A 84 -1.08 -1.55 -4.23
C GLU A 84 -0.38 -0.93 -3.01
N VAL A 85 -0.23 0.41 -2.97
CA VAL A 85 0.34 1.11 -1.80
C VAL A 85 -0.51 0.87 -0.55
N SER A 86 -1.83 0.90 -0.70
CA SER A 86 -2.75 0.68 0.42
C SER A 86 -2.63 -0.71 1.01
N ALA A 87 -2.58 -1.74 0.16
CA ALA A 87 -2.36 -3.12 0.59
C ALA A 87 -1.00 -3.27 1.29
N ALA A 88 0.05 -2.69 0.70
CA ALA A 88 1.39 -2.72 1.27
C ALA A 88 1.47 -2.07 2.66
N VAL A 89 0.84 -0.91 2.84
CA VAL A 89 0.77 -0.20 4.14
C VAL A 89 0.07 -1.05 5.20
N LEU A 90 -1.05 -1.71 4.84
CA LEU A 90 -1.77 -2.59 5.76
C LEU A 90 -0.98 -3.86 6.10
N CYS A 91 -0.30 -4.46 5.12
CA CYS A 91 0.57 -5.62 5.34
C CYS A 91 1.75 -5.26 6.25
N LEU A 92 2.38 -4.11 6.00
CA LEU A 92 3.48 -3.61 6.82
C LEU A 92 3.01 -3.29 8.24
N ALA A 93 1.86 -2.64 8.39
CA ALA A 93 1.24 -2.42 9.70
C ALA A 93 0.98 -3.74 10.44
N LYS A 94 0.54 -4.79 9.75
CA LYS A 94 0.35 -6.12 10.32
C LYS A 94 1.65 -6.75 10.79
N ILE A 95 2.72 -6.70 9.98
CA ILE A 95 4.04 -7.20 10.37
C ILE A 95 4.53 -6.45 11.61
N VAL A 96 4.58 -5.12 11.54
CA VAL A 96 5.14 -4.28 12.60
C VAL A 96 4.38 -4.47 13.91
N SER A 97 3.05 -4.39 13.90
CA SER A 97 2.25 -4.58 15.12
C SER A 97 2.34 -5.98 15.71
N SER A 98 2.54 -7.01 14.88
CA SER A 98 2.64 -8.40 15.35
C SER A 98 4.05 -8.74 15.85
N ARG A 99 5.09 -8.04 15.37
CA ARG A 99 6.51 -8.38 15.58
C ARG A 99 7.37 -7.22 16.07
N TYR A 100 6.77 -6.19 16.65
CA TYR A 100 7.48 -5.02 17.15
C TYR A 100 8.60 -5.33 18.16
N HIS A 101 8.52 -6.45 18.88
CA HIS A 101 9.56 -6.89 19.81
C HIS A 101 10.85 -7.37 19.12
N TYR A 102 10.77 -7.80 17.86
CA TYR A 102 11.94 -8.15 17.02
C TYR A 102 12.41 -6.96 16.16
N LEU A 103 11.60 -5.91 16.05
CA LEU A 103 11.86 -4.72 15.25
C LEU A 103 12.31 -3.55 16.16
N ASN A 104 13.48 -3.71 16.76
CA ASN A 104 13.94 -2.88 17.88
C ASN A 104 14.86 -1.70 17.49
N LYS A 105 15.18 -1.51 16.21
CA LYS A 105 16.03 -0.39 15.79
C LYS A 105 15.28 0.93 15.89
N ASN A 106 16.04 1.98 16.19
CA ASN A 106 15.51 3.34 16.33
C ASN A 106 16.37 4.32 15.52
N PHE A 107 16.07 4.41 14.23
CA PHE A 107 16.69 5.33 13.26
C PHE A 107 16.32 6.80 13.53
N LEU A 108 15.32 7.05 14.36
CA LEU A 108 14.80 8.38 14.72
C LEU A 108 15.33 8.87 16.08
N ASN A 109 16.33 8.21 16.66
CA ASN A 109 16.84 8.48 18.02
C ASN A 109 17.90 9.61 18.08
N SER A 110 17.99 10.48 17.09
CA SER A 110 18.90 11.62 17.12
C SER A 110 18.18 12.91 16.70
N PRO A 111 18.63 14.08 17.19
CA PRO A 111 18.10 15.37 16.76
C PRO A 111 18.16 15.56 15.24
N GLU A 112 19.24 15.10 14.60
CA GLU A 112 19.44 15.20 13.15
C GLU A 112 18.45 14.33 12.38
N ALA A 113 18.17 13.13 12.87
CA ALA A 113 17.17 12.25 12.28
C ALA A 113 15.75 12.84 12.41
N GLN A 114 15.41 13.39 13.58
CA GLN A 114 14.12 14.04 13.79
C GLN A 114 13.97 15.28 12.90
N ALA A 115 15.00 16.12 12.81
CA ALA A 115 15.04 17.26 11.90
C ALA A 115 14.83 16.80 10.45
N ALA A 116 15.58 15.78 10.00
CA ALA A 116 15.43 15.21 8.66
C ALA A 116 14.00 14.71 8.37
N PHE A 117 13.32 14.11 9.34
CA PHE A 117 11.92 13.70 9.19
C PHE A 117 10.98 14.91 9.01
N TYR A 118 11.13 15.94 9.83
CA TYR A 118 10.28 17.13 9.75
C TYR A 118 10.58 18.01 8.53
N GLU A 119 11.82 17.98 8.03
CA GLU A 119 12.28 18.69 6.82
C GLU A 119 12.02 17.91 5.52
N GLY A 120 11.51 16.67 5.60
CA GLY A 120 11.24 15.86 4.40
C GLY A 120 12.50 15.40 3.68
N ASN A 121 13.61 15.23 4.40
CA ASN A 121 14.89 14.82 3.84
C ASN A 121 14.93 13.29 3.61
N HIS A 122 14.51 12.86 2.42
CA HIS A 122 14.51 11.44 2.05
C HIS A 122 15.92 10.85 1.99
N SER A 123 16.91 11.61 1.50
CA SER A 123 18.28 11.09 1.34
C SER A 123 18.90 10.71 2.69
N PHE A 124 18.54 11.42 3.77
CA PHE A 124 18.97 11.06 5.12
C PHE A 124 18.55 9.64 5.50
N PHE A 125 17.32 9.22 5.21
CA PHE A 125 16.80 7.91 5.61
C PHE A 125 16.95 6.81 4.56
N ARG A 126 17.24 7.16 3.30
CA ARG A 126 17.53 6.17 2.24
C ARG A 126 18.66 5.23 2.62
N LYS A 127 19.72 5.74 3.27
CA LYS A 127 20.84 4.91 3.75
C LYS A 127 20.40 3.84 4.76
N ASN A 128 19.28 4.04 5.44
CA ASN A 128 18.71 3.09 6.40
C ASN A 128 17.79 2.07 5.73
N PHE A 129 17.37 2.27 4.48
CA PHE A 129 16.39 1.40 3.82
C PHE A 129 16.84 -0.06 3.76
N THR A 130 18.09 -0.33 3.35
CA THR A 130 18.63 -1.70 3.28
C THR A 130 18.52 -2.42 4.63
N GLU A 131 18.76 -1.70 5.72
CA GLU A 131 18.71 -2.24 7.06
C GLU A 131 17.26 -2.47 7.54
N ILE A 132 16.38 -1.49 7.34
CA ILE A 132 14.94 -1.59 7.62
C ILE A 132 14.34 -2.79 6.87
N TRP A 133 14.66 -2.91 5.57
CA TRP A 133 14.14 -3.97 4.72
C TRP A 133 14.67 -5.36 5.13
N SER A 134 15.95 -5.44 5.50
CA SER A 134 16.55 -6.67 6.00
C SER A 134 15.86 -7.15 7.28
N ASP A 135 15.57 -6.25 8.21
CA ASP A 135 14.86 -6.59 9.45
C ASP A 135 13.45 -7.12 9.18
N LEU A 136 12.70 -6.48 8.27
CA LEU A 136 11.39 -6.95 7.85
C LEU A 136 11.47 -8.36 7.26
N LYS A 137 12.42 -8.62 6.36
CA LYS A 137 12.65 -9.95 5.75
C LYS A 137 12.93 -11.06 6.75
N ARG A 138 13.47 -10.74 7.93
CA ARG A 138 13.73 -11.73 8.99
C ARG A 138 12.51 -12.07 9.82
N THR A 139 11.43 -11.30 9.72
CA THR A 139 10.15 -11.66 10.36
C THR A 139 9.52 -12.83 9.59
N GLU A 140 8.89 -13.74 10.32
CA GLU A 140 8.20 -14.90 9.71
C GLU A 140 6.94 -14.50 8.94
N LEU A 141 6.42 -13.29 9.15
CA LEU A 141 5.27 -12.77 8.43
C LEU A 141 5.63 -12.19 7.06
N PHE A 142 6.90 -11.82 6.83
CA PHE A 142 7.31 -11.20 5.57
C PHE A 142 7.02 -12.07 4.33
N PRO A 143 7.33 -13.39 4.31
CA PRO A 143 7.02 -14.23 3.15
C PRO A 143 5.53 -14.25 2.78
N LEU A 144 4.62 -14.06 3.74
CA LEU A 144 3.18 -14.04 3.50
C LEU A 144 2.70 -12.77 2.78
N TYR A 145 3.48 -11.69 2.86
CA TYR A 145 3.13 -10.38 2.32
C TYR A 145 4.16 -9.83 1.33
N ALA A 146 5.14 -10.66 0.93
CA ALA A 146 6.27 -10.22 0.12
C ALA A 146 5.83 -9.59 -1.21
N GLN A 147 4.77 -10.15 -1.82
CA GLN A 147 4.23 -9.64 -3.08
C GLN A 147 3.64 -8.23 -2.91
N GLU A 148 2.85 -8.00 -1.86
CA GLU A 148 2.24 -6.70 -1.58
C GLU A 148 3.28 -5.66 -1.19
N LEU A 149 4.31 -6.06 -0.45
CA LEU A 149 5.36 -5.16 0.01
C LEU A 149 6.32 -4.73 -1.11
N GLU A 150 6.41 -5.48 -2.20
CA GLU A 150 7.35 -5.24 -3.29
C GLU A 150 7.26 -3.80 -3.85
N ILE A 151 6.06 -3.21 -3.85
CA ILE A 151 5.87 -1.82 -4.29
C ILE A 151 6.69 -0.81 -3.47
N PHE A 152 6.88 -1.03 -2.16
CA PHE A 152 7.76 -0.16 -1.36
C PHE A 152 9.21 -0.29 -1.82
N ARG A 153 9.67 -1.51 -2.04
CA ARG A 153 11.04 -1.77 -2.50
C ARG A 153 11.29 -1.11 -3.85
N GLU A 154 10.41 -1.35 -4.82
CA GLU A 154 10.49 -0.76 -6.14
C GLU A 154 10.47 0.77 -6.08
N MET A 155 9.56 1.38 -5.32
CA MET A 155 9.47 2.84 -5.24
C MET A 155 10.70 3.46 -4.57
N ILE A 156 11.18 2.89 -3.47
CA ILE A 156 12.31 3.44 -2.72
C ILE A 156 13.61 3.30 -3.51
N GLU A 157 13.91 2.10 -4.04
CA GLU A 157 15.13 1.84 -4.82
C GLU A 157 15.19 2.69 -6.11
N ASN A 158 14.05 2.94 -6.75
CA ASN A 158 13.97 3.73 -7.99
C ASN A 158 13.67 5.22 -7.75
N GLU A 159 13.66 5.67 -6.50
CA GLU A 159 13.41 7.07 -6.15
C GLU A 159 12.03 7.61 -6.56
N VAL A 160 11.03 6.74 -6.65
CA VAL A 160 9.68 7.09 -7.07
C VAL A 160 8.86 7.52 -5.87
N GLN A 161 8.27 8.70 -5.97
CA GLN A 161 7.27 9.21 -5.03
C GLN A 161 5.86 8.98 -5.58
N TRP A 162 4.88 8.79 -4.70
CA TRP A 162 3.48 8.77 -5.13
C TRP A 162 3.04 10.14 -5.63
N ASN A 163 1.97 10.18 -6.44
CA ASN A 163 1.42 11.42 -6.96
C ASN A 163 0.12 11.80 -6.23
N GLU A 164 0.21 12.70 -5.26
CA GLU A 164 -0.93 13.18 -4.47
C GLU A 164 -1.96 13.99 -5.27
N LYS A 165 -1.58 14.50 -6.45
CA LYS A 165 -2.44 15.30 -7.33
C LYS A 165 -3.31 14.43 -8.27
N ALA A 166 -3.03 13.13 -8.33
CA ALA A 166 -3.77 12.19 -9.16
C ALA A 166 -5.13 11.84 -8.55
N ASP A 167 -6.15 11.67 -9.39
CA ASP A 167 -7.45 11.15 -8.93
C ASP A 167 -7.32 9.65 -8.65
N PHE A 168 -7.26 9.27 -7.37
CA PHE A 168 -6.91 7.90 -7.00
C PHE A 168 -7.96 6.88 -7.45
N ARG A 169 -9.20 7.29 -7.75
CA ARG A 169 -10.22 6.37 -8.31
C ARG A 169 -9.71 5.60 -9.53
N LYS A 170 -8.87 6.22 -10.36
CA LYS A 170 -8.23 5.57 -11.52
C LYS A 170 -7.28 4.45 -11.07
N ALA A 171 -6.42 4.71 -10.10
CA ALA A 171 -5.51 3.72 -9.54
C ALA A 171 -6.26 2.59 -8.81
N TRP A 172 -7.45 2.89 -8.29
CA TRP A 172 -8.34 1.93 -7.65
C TRP A 172 -9.31 1.23 -8.61
N LYS A 173 -9.28 1.56 -9.90
CA LYS A 173 -10.23 1.06 -10.92
C LYS A 173 -11.70 1.29 -10.55
N ILE A 174 -11.99 2.37 -9.83
CA ILE A 174 -13.33 2.83 -9.50
C ILE A 174 -13.82 3.72 -10.65
N TYR A 175 -14.57 3.14 -11.57
CA TYR A 175 -15.21 3.88 -12.65
C TYR A 175 -16.59 4.35 -12.19
N ALA A 176 -16.90 5.63 -12.41
CA ALA A 176 -18.22 6.17 -12.08
C ALA A 176 -19.31 5.49 -12.92
N GLY A 177 -20.29 4.86 -12.28
CA GLY A 177 -21.54 4.44 -12.92
C GLY A 177 -21.44 3.31 -13.94
N GLY A 178 -21.13 2.09 -13.48
CA GLY A 178 -21.55 0.91 -14.22
C GLY A 178 -23.07 0.76 -14.13
N LYS A 179 -23.82 1.18 -15.15
CA LYS A 179 -25.03 0.43 -15.48
C LYS A 179 -24.57 -1.01 -15.65
N ALA A 180 -25.12 -1.93 -14.86
CA ALA A 180 -24.93 -3.35 -15.13
C ALA A 180 -25.36 -3.59 -16.58
N VAL A 181 -24.40 -3.80 -17.48
CA VAL A 181 -24.70 -4.31 -18.80
C VAL A 181 -25.12 -5.75 -18.55
N SER A 182 -26.42 -5.93 -18.35
CA SER A 182 -27.03 -7.26 -18.41
C SER A 182 -26.64 -7.84 -19.78
N PRO A 183 -26.13 -9.09 -19.84
CA PRO A 183 -25.89 -9.70 -21.13
C PRO A 183 -27.23 -9.73 -21.87
N ALA A 184 -27.26 -9.12 -23.05
CA ALA A 184 -28.46 -9.08 -23.88
C ALA A 184 -28.99 -10.51 -24.02
N LYS A 185 -30.23 -10.74 -23.54
CA LYS A 185 -30.99 -11.94 -23.89
C LYS A 185 -31.06 -11.95 -25.42
N LYS A 186 -30.34 -12.87 -26.06
CA LYS A 186 -30.63 -13.23 -27.44
C LYS A 186 -32.06 -13.78 -27.46
N GLU A 187 -32.99 -12.98 -27.97
CA GLU A 187 -34.29 -13.46 -28.41
C GLU A 187 -34.07 -14.45 -29.57
N GLY A 188 -33.97 -15.73 -29.22
CA GLY A 188 -34.08 -16.82 -30.18
C GLY A 188 -35.55 -17.18 -30.35
N LYS A 189 -36.14 -16.77 -31.48
CA LYS A 189 -37.45 -17.25 -31.91
C LYS A 189 -37.45 -18.78 -32.03
N SER A 190 -38.55 -19.36 -31.55
CA SER A 190 -38.98 -20.76 -31.69
C SER A 190 -38.92 -21.28 -33.13
N ALA A 191 -38.39 -22.50 -33.30
CA ALA A 191 -38.88 -23.48 -34.28
C ALA A 191 -38.69 -24.91 -33.74
N ARG A 192 -39.66 -25.77 -34.04
CA ARG A 192 -39.94 -27.09 -33.43
C ARG A 192 -39.55 -28.23 -34.38
N ALA A 193 -39.09 -29.36 -33.81
CA ALA A 193 -38.98 -30.74 -34.34
C ALA A 193 -37.98 -30.97 -35.52
N ASN A 194 -37.32 -32.12 -35.70
CA ASN A 194 -37.67 -33.51 -35.42
C ASN A 194 -36.41 -34.42 -35.41
N GLN A 195 -36.48 -35.51 -34.63
CA GLN A 195 -35.82 -36.83 -34.67
C GLN A 195 -34.46 -37.11 -35.37
N GLY A 196 -33.62 -37.88 -34.64
CA GLY A 196 -33.01 -39.10 -35.18
C GLY A 196 -31.48 -39.16 -35.25
N GLY A 197 -30.86 -40.16 -34.61
CA GLY A 197 -29.56 -40.71 -35.06
C GLY A 197 -28.44 -40.75 -34.03
N SER A 198 -28.20 -41.95 -33.52
CA SER A 198 -27.03 -42.43 -32.77
C SER A 198 -25.69 -42.21 -33.50
N ILE A 199 -24.57 -42.11 -32.75
CA ILE A 199 -23.35 -42.99 -32.85
C ILE A 199 -22.06 -42.29 -32.35
N THR A 200 -21.50 -42.91 -31.31
CA THR A 200 -20.09 -43.07 -30.84
C THR A 200 -19.04 -41.94 -30.85
N ALA A 201 -18.57 -41.69 -29.62
CA ALA A 201 -17.19 -41.62 -29.13
C ALA A 201 -16.02 -41.82 -30.12
N ASN A 202 -15.10 -40.85 -30.13
CA ASN A 202 -13.72 -41.01 -29.64
C ASN A 202 -12.93 -39.73 -29.89
N ASN A 203 -12.23 -39.21 -28.87
CA ASN A 203 -10.94 -38.56 -29.09
C ASN A 203 -10.17 -38.43 -27.77
N SER A 204 -9.15 -39.26 -27.64
CA SER A 204 -8.00 -39.08 -26.78
C SER A 204 -7.18 -37.87 -27.26
N VAL A 205 -6.90 -36.92 -26.38
CA VAL A 205 -5.92 -35.87 -26.62
C VAL A 205 -5.02 -35.74 -25.39
N SER A 206 -3.81 -36.26 -25.52
CA SER A 206 -2.65 -35.93 -24.71
C SER A 206 -2.10 -34.56 -25.14
N VAL A 207 -1.97 -33.61 -24.21
CA VAL A 207 -1.15 -32.41 -24.42
C VAL A 207 -0.38 -32.08 -23.15
N SER A 208 0.93 -32.25 -23.24
CA SER A 208 1.95 -31.57 -22.45
C SER A 208 1.97 -30.06 -22.74
N SER A 209 2.11 -29.21 -21.73
CA SER A 209 2.91 -27.98 -21.81
C SER A 209 2.96 -27.21 -20.49
N SER A 210 4.17 -27.04 -19.96
CA SER A 210 4.62 -25.78 -19.35
C SER A 210 5.03 -24.81 -20.48
N PRO A 211 5.25 -23.48 -20.30
CA PRO A 211 5.58 -22.80 -19.05
C PRO A 211 4.99 -21.37 -18.84
N SER A 212 5.22 -20.85 -17.63
CA SER A 212 5.59 -19.46 -17.26
C SER A 212 4.83 -18.28 -17.87
N ARG A 213 4.21 -17.45 -17.01
CA ARG A 213 3.94 -16.03 -17.29
C ARG A 213 4.38 -15.14 -16.13
N ARG A 214 5.47 -14.38 -16.36
CA ARG A 214 5.79 -13.13 -15.65
C ARG A 214 4.74 -12.09 -16.01
N ALA A 215 4.16 -11.42 -15.01
CA ALA A 215 3.36 -10.22 -15.20
C ALA A 215 4.23 -8.98 -14.98
N HIS A 216 4.33 -8.13 -16.00
CA HIS A 216 4.89 -6.78 -15.89
C HIS A 216 3.81 -5.82 -15.37
N SER A 217 4.11 -5.09 -14.30
CA SER A 217 3.30 -3.96 -13.82
C SER A 217 3.77 -2.69 -14.53
N GLN A 218 2.90 -2.06 -15.32
CA GLN A 218 3.18 -0.76 -15.93
C GLN A 218 2.80 0.36 -14.97
N TYR A 219 3.81 0.99 -14.37
CA TYR A 219 3.64 2.26 -13.66
C TYR A 219 3.97 3.43 -14.61
N ASN A 220 3.06 4.40 -14.71
CA ASN A 220 3.36 5.71 -15.30
C ASN A 220 4.21 6.51 -14.30
N ILE A 221 5.52 6.32 -14.37
CA ILE A 221 6.52 6.98 -13.53
C ILE A 221 6.87 8.33 -14.16
N ARG A 222 6.73 9.42 -13.38
CA ARG A 222 7.40 10.68 -13.69
C ARG A 222 8.70 10.73 -12.90
N THR A 223 9.82 10.64 -13.59
CA THR A 223 11.14 10.98 -13.07
C THR A 223 11.25 12.50 -12.97
N THR A 224 11.48 13.02 -11.77
CA THR A 224 11.95 14.41 -11.58
C THR A 224 13.47 14.38 -11.52
N ARG A 225 14.10 15.01 -12.51
CA ARG A 225 15.49 15.48 -12.43
C ARG A 225 15.52 16.82 -11.69
#